data_AF-A0A1H3IA45-F1
#
_entry.id   AF-A0A1H3IA45-F1
#
_cell.length_a   1.000
_cell.length_b   1.000
_cell.length_c   1.000
_cell.angle_alpha   90.00
_cell.angle_beta   90.00
_cell.angle_gamma   90.00
#
_symmetry.space_group_name_H-M   'P 1'
#
loop_
_entity.id
_entity.type
_entity.pdbx_description
1 polymer ?
#
loop_
_entity_poly.entity_id
_entity_poly.type
_entity_poly.pdbx_seq_one_letter_code
_entity_poly.pdbx_strand_id
1 'polypeptide(L)'
;MSDLLQQLKKRRLALGLKQSDMMRRVGISRQQYQRLEAKGNPRLDTLTLIAKGLNSEIMLIPKEKLGAVLAVLESTDTELPQQSPGTVKVTKTLSDDPWQDLLGDDQ
;
A
#
# COMPACT_ATOMS: atom_id res chain seq x y z
N MET A 1 13.73 15.87 -8.35
CA MET A 1 12.99 15.52 -7.11
C MET A 1 11.60 16.12 -7.25
N SER A 2 10.55 15.30 -7.26
CA SER A 2 9.19 15.86 -7.31
C SER A 2 8.87 16.50 -5.97
N ASP A 3 8.26 17.68 -6.00
CA ASP A 3 7.81 18.37 -4.80
C ASP A 3 6.76 17.50 -4.07
N LEU A 4 6.68 17.58 -2.74
CA LEU A 4 5.81 16.73 -1.93
C LEU A 4 4.33 16.93 -2.32
N LEU A 5 3.94 18.15 -2.71
CA LEU A 5 2.62 18.45 -3.25
C LEU A 5 2.34 17.71 -4.56
N GLN A 6 3.35 17.57 -5.43
CA GLN A 6 3.21 16.79 -6.67
C GLN A 6 3.07 15.30 -6.38
N GLN A 7 3.76 14.78 -5.36
CA GLN A 7 3.62 13.39 -4.93
C GLN A 7 2.21 13.11 -4.42
N LEU A 8 1.65 13.99 -3.59
CA LEU A 8 0.26 13.89 -3.11
C LEU A 8 -0.74 13.91 -4.27
N LYS A 9 -0.55 14.82 -5.24
CA LYS A 9 -1.40 14.90 -6.43
C LYS A 9 -1.33 13.61 -7.28
N LYS A 10 -0.12 13.09 -7.52
CA LYS A 10 0.07 11.82 -8.25
C LYS A 10 -0.60 10.65 -7.53
N ARG A 11 -0.44 10.56 -6.20
CA ARG A 11 -1.08 9.51 -5.40
C ARG A 11 -2.60 9.61 -5.45
N ARG A 12 -3.17 10.82 -5.35
CA ARG A 12 -4.61 11.03 -5.51
C ARG A 12 -5.12 10.52 -6.86
N LEU A 13 -4.40 10.85 -7.94
CA LEU A 13 -4.75 10.40 -9.29
C LEU A 13 -4.61 8.88 -9.45
N ALA A 14 -3.57 8.27 -8.87
CA ALA A 14 -3.39 6.82 -8.87
C ALA A 14 -4.54 6.08 -8.16
N LEU A 15 -5.13 6.68 -7.12
CA LEU A 15 -6.30 6.16 -6.42
C LEU A 15 -7.63 6.50 -7.12
N GLY A 16 -7.61 7.21 -8.25
CA GLY A 16 -8.82 7.61 -8.99
C GLY A 16 -9.69 8.63 -8.26
N LEU A 17 -9.16 9.32 -7.24
CA LEU A 17 -9.93 10.20 -6.37
C LEU A 17 -10.07 11.62 -6.96
N LYS A 18 -11.26 12.20 -6.85
CA LYS A 18 -11.50 13.61 -7.16
C LYS A 18 -11.19 14.48 -5.95
N GLN A 19 -10.92 15.77 -6.18
CA GLN A 19 -10.69 16.73 -5.10
C GLN A 19 -11.90 16.86 -4.14
N SER A 20 -13.11 16.63 -4.63
CA SER A 20 -14.34 16.61 -3.83
C SER A 20 -14.36 15.49 -2.79
N ASP A 21 -13.70 14.37 -3.08
CA ASP A 21 -13.77 13.16 -2.27
C ASP A 21 -12.95 13.31 -0.98
N MET A 22 -12.01 14.24 -0.98
CA MET A 22 -11.18 14.60 0.17
C MET A 22 -12.01 15.13 1.35
N MET A 23 -13.15 15.76 1.08
CA MET A 23 -14.05 16.20 2.15
C MET A 23 -14.62 15.01 2.92
N ARG A 24 -15.03 13.93 2.23
CA ARG A 24 -15.59 12.75 2.88
C ARG A 24 -14.53 11.90 3.58
N ARG A 25 -13.30 11.86 3.04
CA ARG A 25 -12.23 11.02 3.59
C ARG A 25 -11.46 11.68 4.73
N VAL A 26 -11.29 13.00 4.68
CA VAL A 26 -10.31 13.74 5.48
C VAL A 26 -10.94 14.94 6.19
N GLY A 27 -12.19 15.28 5.87
CA GLY A 27 -12.87 16.44 6.45
C GLY A 27 -12.38 17.79 5.91
N ILE A 28 -11.62 17.80 4.80
CA ILE A 28 -11.06 19.03 4.23
C ILE A 28 -11.92 19.52 3.07
N SER A 29 -12.22 20.82 3.04
CA SER A 29 -12.99 21.40 1.96
C SER A 29 -12.27 21.34 0.62
N ARG A 30 -13.02 21.16 -0.48
CA ARG A 30 -12.48 21.19 -1.85
C ARG A 30 -11.64 22.44 -2.11
N GLN A 31 -12.07 23.61 -1.63
CA GLN A 31 -11.33 24.86 -1.81
C GLN A 31 -9.99 24.85 -1.06
N GLN A 32 -9.97 24.32 0.17
CA GLN A 32 -8.75 24.18 0.96
C GLN A 32 -7.78 23.20 0.29
N TYR A 33 -8.30 22.07 -0.20
CA TYR A 33 -7.51 21.09 -0.94
C TYR A 33 -7.00 21.61 -2.28
N GLN A 34 -7.80 22.42 -3.00
CA GLN A 34 -7.36 23.05 -4.25
C GLN A 34 -6.26 24.08 -4.00
N ARG A 35 -6.40 24.91 -2.95
CA ARG A 35 -5.34 25.87 -2.56
C ARG A 35 -4.04 25.14 -2.21
N LEU A 36 -4.15 23.99 -1.54
CA LEU A 36 -3.02 23.13 -1.26
C LEU A 36 -2.33 22.63 -2.52
N GLU A 37 -3.09 22.04 -3.47
CA GLU A 37 -2.51 21.53 -4.73
C GLU A 37 -1.89 22.63 -5.60
N ALA A 38 -2.38 23.87 -5.50
CA ALA A 38 -1.96 24.96 -6.38
C ALA A 38 -0.63 25.59 -5.97
N LYS A 39 -0.41 25.86 -4.67
CA LYS A 39 0.83 26.42 -4.07
C LYS A 39 0.71 26.75 -2.56
N GLY A 40 -0.24 26.16 -1.84
CA GLY A 40 -0.45 26.45 -0.43
C GLY A 40 0.67 25.87 0.45
N ASN A 41 1.03 26.56 1.53
CA ASN A 41 1.87 26.02 2.59
C ASN A 41 0.98 25.45 3.71
N PRO A 42 0.66 24.14 3.72
CA PRO A 42 -0.16 23.56 4.77
C PRO A 42 0.58 23.50 6.09
N ARG A 43 -0.19 23.45 7.19
CA ARG A 43 0.35 22.97 8.45
C ARG A 43 0.71 21.49 8.36
N LEU A 44 1.67 21.06 9.17
CA LEU A 44 2.09 19.67 9.26
C LEU A 44 0.89 18.74 9.53
N ASP A 45 0.03 19.12 10.49
CA ASP A 45 -1.16 18.33 10.84
C ASP A 45 -2.08 18.10 9.63
N THR A 46 -2.28 19.13 8.81
CA THR A 46 -3.08 19.05 7.59
C THR A 46 -2.43 18.13 6.55
N LEU A 47 -1.11 18.18 6.43
CA LEU A 47 -0.35 17.30 5.56
C LEU A 47 -0.52 15.83 5.99
N THR A 48 -0.37 15.56 7.28
CA THR A 48 -0.56 14.24 7.87
C THR A 48 -1.98 13.73 7.69
N LEU A 49 -2.99 14.58 7.88
CA LEU A 49 -4.39 14.23 7.68
C LEU A 49 -4.65 13.82 6.23
N ILE A 50 -4.12 14.57 5.27
CA ILE A 50 -4.27 14.28 3.84
C ILE A 50 -3.54 13.01 3.44
N ALA A 51 -2.31 12.82 3.91
CA ALA A 51 -1.57 11.59 3.65
C ALA A 51 -2.36 10.37 4.14
N LYS A 52 -2.91 10.43 5.36
CA LYS A 52 -3.81 9.39 5.90
C LYS A 52 -5.01 9.14 4.97
N GLY A 53 -5.65 10.20 4.48
CA GLY A 53 -6.76 10.08 3.54
C GLY A 53 -6.42 9.48 2.18
N LEU A 54 -5.16 9.59 1.76
CA LEU A 54 -4.61 9.03 0.53
C LEU A 54 -3.92 7.67 0.76
N ASN A 55 -4.16 7.03 1.92
CA ASN A 55 -3.51 5.79 2.33
C ASN A 55 -1.99 5.88 2.15
N SER A 56 -1.40 6.92 2.74
CA SER A 56 0.02 7.23 2.69
C SER A 56 0.48 7.76 4.04
N GLU A 57 1.75 7.54 4.36
CA GLU A 57 2.35 7.99 5.61
C GLU A 57 3.54 8.89 5.31
N ILE A 58 3.71 9.95 6.11
CA ILE A 58 4.84 10.87 6.00
C ILE A 58 5.87 10.43 7.02
N MET A 59 7.04 10.04 6.53
CA MET A 59 8.16 9.59 7.37
C MET A 59 9.43 10.37 6.99
N LEU A 60 10.29 10.61 7.98
CA LEU A 60 11.63 11.14 7.74
C LEU A 60 12.51 10.01 7.20
N ILE A 61 13.11 10.23 6.03
CA ILE A 61 14.04 9.27 5.43
C ILE A 61 15.46 9.84 5.54
N PRO A 62 16.41 9.12 6.18
CA PRO A 62 17.82 9.50 6.19
C PRO A 62 18.40 9.60 4.77
N LYS A 63 19.27 10.58 4.53
CA LYS A 63 19.80 10.84 3.19
C LYS A 63 20.55 9.65 2.60
N GLU A 64 21.25 8.86 3.42
CA GLU A 64 21.97 7.68 2.93
C GLU A 64 21.01 6.60 2.39
N LYS A 65 19.76 6.57 2.88
CA LYS A 65 18.77 5.54 2.54
C LYS A 65 17.80 5.96 1.43
N LEU A 66 17.92 7.19 0.91
CA LEU A 66 16.99 7.72 -0.10
C LEU A 66 16.95 6.87 -1.37
N GLY A 67 18.11 6.40 -1.85
CA GLY A 67 18.20 5.60 -3.08
C GLY A 67 17.45 4.26 -2.96
N ALA A 68 17.59 3.58 -1.81
CA ALA A 68 16.91 2.32 -1.55
C ALA A 68 15.38 2.49 -1.52
N VAL A 69 14.88 3.57 -0.91
CA VAL A 69 13.43 3.84 -0.85
C VAL A 69 12.88 4.17 -2.25
N LEU A 70 13.60 4.96 -3.05
CA LEU A 70 13.17 5.27 -4.41
C LEU A 70 13.11 4.02 -5.29
N ALA A 71 14.11 3.13 -5.20
CA ALA A 71 14.12 1.87 -5.93
C ALA A 71 12.88 1.01 -5.61
N VAL A 72 12.50 0.91 -4.34
CA VAL A 72 11.30 0.18 -3.90
C VAL A 72 10.00 0.85 -4.36
N LEU A 73 9.95 2.20 -4.40
CA LEU A 73 8.76 2.93 -4.85
C LEU A 73 8.57 2.88 -6.38
N GLU A 74 9.66 2.77 -7.14
CA GLU A 74 9.64 2.66 -8.61
C GLU A 74 9.42 1.22 -9.09
N SER A 75 9.78 0.21 -8.28
CA SER A 75 9.43 -1.19 -8.52
C SER A 75 7.95 -1.45 -8.24
N THR A 76 7.06 -0.84 -9.02
CA THR A 76 5.64 -1.20 -9.02
C THR A 76 5.47 -2.56 -9.71
N ASP A 77 5.28 -3.59 -8.88
CA ASP A 77 4.63 -4.88 -9.18
C ASP A 77 5.00 -5.55 -10.51
N THR A 78 6.23 -6.06 -10.61
CA THR A 78 6.47 -7.34 -11.26
C THR A 78 7.50 -8.06 -10.40
N GLU A 79 7.16 -9.27 -9.95
CA GLU A 79 7.96 -10.14 -9.08
C GLU A 79 7.88 -9.82 -7.58
N LEU A 80 6.72 -10.13 -6.99
CA LEU A 80 6.78 -10.97 -5.80
C LEU A 80 7.42 -12.30 -6.24
N PRO A 81 8.64 -12.66 -5.82
CA PRO A 81 9.06 -14.04 -5.97
C PRO A 81 8.20 -14.83 -4.99
N GLN A 82 7.26 -15.62 -5.51
CA GLN A 82 6.74 -16.78 -4.81
C GLN A 82 7.92 -17.70 -4.52
N GLN A 83 8.66 -17.41 -3.47
CA GLN A 83 9.47 -18.40 -2.79
C GLN A 83 8.50 -19.26 -1.98
N SER A 84 7.83 -20.18 -2.65
CA SER A 84 7.42 -21.44 -2.01
C SER A 84 8.63 -22.37 -2.09
N PRO A 85 9.35 -22.60 -0.98
CA PRO A 85 10.46 -23.52 -0.96
C PRO A 85 9.92 -24.94 -0.99
N GLY A 86 10.29 -25.69 -2.03
CA GLY A 86 10.27 -27.15 -2.02
C GLY A 86 8.89 -27.81 -2.04
N THR A 87 8.74 -28.70 -3.01
CA THR A 87 7.74 -29.77 -3.01
C THR A 87 7.88 -30.64 -1.75
N VAL A 88 7.30 -30.21 -0.63
CA VAL A 88 7.09 -31.07 0.53
C VAL A 88 5.81 -31.84 0.26
N LYS A 89 5.96 -33.11 -0.12
CA LYS A 89 4.87 -34.10 -0.11
C LYS A 89 4.16 -33.99 1.24
N VAL A 90 2.91 -33.57 1.22
CA VAL A 90 2.02 -33.64 2.38
C VAL A 90 1.78 -35.13 2.64
N THR A 91 2.62 -35.74 3.47
CA THR A 91 2.24 -36.95 4.19
C THR A 91 1.18 -36.50 5.18
N LYS A 92 -0.10 -36.65 4.81
CA LYS A 92 -1.23 -36.48 5.73
C LYS A 92 -0.91 -37.28 6.99
N THR A 93 -0.69 -36.58 8.09
CA THR A 93 -0.47 -37.18 9.39
C THR A 93 -1.77 -37.82 9.85
N LEU A 94 -1.68 -39.01 10.47
CA LEU A 94 -2.79 -39.85 10.95
C LEU A 94 -3.82 -39.11 11.84
N SER A 95 -3.50 -37.91 12.31
CA SER A 95 -4.38 -37.04 13.09
C SER A 95 -5.53 -36.42 12.30
N ASP A 96 -5.33 -36.17 11.00
CA ASP A 96 -6.29 -35.42 10.18
C ASP A 96 -7.31 -36.31 9.47
N ASP A 97 -7.07 -37.62 9.41
CA ASP A 97 -7.97 -38.56 8.76
C ASP A 97 -7.94 -39.92 9.49
N PRO A 98 -8.64 -40.07 10.63
CA PRO A 98 -8.60 -41.27 11.45
C PRO A 98 -9.21 -42.52 10.77
N TRP A 99 -9.76 -42.37 9.57
CA TRP A 99 -10.43 -43.43 8.80
C TRP A 99 -9.74 -43.75 7.48
N GLN A 100 -8.52 -43.23 7.27
CA GLN A 100 -7.80 -43.37 5.99
C GLN A 100 -7.54 -44.83 5.56
N ASP A 101 -7.60 -45.76 6.51
CA ASP A 101 -7.32 -47.19 6.30
C ASP A 101 -8.60 -48.07 6.44
N LEU A 102 -9.77 -47.46 6.67
CA LEU A 102 -11.04 -48.19 6.86
C LEU A 102 -11.89 -48.29 5.58
N LEU A 103 -11.65 -47.40 4.62
CA LEU A 103 -12.24 -47.51 3.29
C LEU A 103 -11.27 -48.30 2.44
N GLY A 104 -11.34 -49.63 2.55
CA GLY A 104 -10.64 -50.54 1.67
C GLY A 104 -10.84 -50.09 0.22
N ASP A 105 -9.75 -50.07 -0.54
CA ASP A 105 -9.80 -49.87 -1.99
C ASP A 105 -10.60 -51.04 -2.60
N ASP A 106 -11.91 -50.85 -2.73
CA ASP A 106 -12.77 -51.73 -3.51
C ASP A 106 -12.46 -51.51 -5.00
N GLN A 107 -11.61 -52.41 -5.52
CA GLN A 107 -11.35 -52.79 -6.93
C GLN A 107 -10.55 -51.86 -7.85
#